data_AF-A0A948X2L8-F1
#
_entry.id   AF-A0A948X2L8-F1
#
_cell.length_a   1.000
_cell.length_b   1.000
_cell.length_c   1.000
_cell.angle_alpha   90.00
_cell.angle_beta   90.00
_cell.angle_gamma   90.00
#
_symmetry.space_group_name_H-M   'P 1'
#
loop_
_entity.id
_entity.type
_entity.pdbx_description
1 polymer ?
#
loop_
_entity_poly.entity_id
_entity_poly.type
_entity_poly.pdbx_seq_one_letter_code
_entity_poly.pdbx_strand_id
1 'polypeptide(L)'
;SMSAGLGISHGISKSTNQKVVALIGDGTFFHSGISALINIVYNKSNPLIVLLDNRITAMTGHQENPGKILLPEEIASSCGVKHIKVLDPVNKKELEDSVKEFLQKEEVSLIVCRRICALLAKRQNG
;
A
#
# COMPACT_ATOMS: atom_id res chain seq x y z
N SER A 1 14.09 -2.80 -8.99
CA SER A 1 13.18 -1.77 -9.54
C SER A 1 12.21 -1.32 -8.46
N MET A 2 11.86 -0.04 -8.38
CA MET A 2 11.04 0.52 -7.30
C MET A 2 9.61 -0.07 -7.23
N SER A 3 9.07 -0.55 -8.35
CA SER A 3 7.68 -1.04 -8.45
C SER A 3 7.54 -2.53 -8.70
N ALA A 4 8.65 -3.27 -8.70
CA ALA A 4 8.62 -4.71 -8.91
C ALA A 4 7.90 -5.47 -7.78
N GLY A 5 7.75 -4.86 -6.59
CA GLY A 5 7.18 -5.52 -5.41
C GLY A 5 5.78 -6.10 -5.64
N LEU A 6 4.88 -5.35 -6.26
CA LEU A 6 3.52 -5.83 -6.54
C LEU A 6 3.50 -6.91 -7.63
N GLY A 7 4.31 -6.75 -8.69
CA GLY A 7 4.42 -7.76 -9.75
C GLY A 7 5.02 -9.08 -9.26
N ILE A 8 6.07 -9.01 -8.43
CA ILE A 8 6.67 -10.18 -7.77
C ILE A 8 5.65 -10.81 -6.81
N SER A 9 4.92 -9.99 -6.06
CA SER A 9 3.89 -10.47 -5.15
C SER A 9 2.78 -11.24 -5.88
N HIS A 10 2.37 -10.77 -7.06
CA HIS A 10 1.44 -11.48 -7.93
C HIS A 10 2.01 -12.84 -8.36
N GLY A 11 3.26 -12.86 -8.85
CA GLY A 11 3.95 -14.07 -9.28
C GLY A 11 4.05 -15.11 -8.15
N ILE A 12 4.52 -14.71 -6.97
CA ILE A 12 4.64 -15.62 -5.82
C ILE A 12 3.27 -16.14 -5.37
N SER A 13 2.24 -15.28 -5.33
CA SER A 13 0.86 -15.66 -4.98
C SER A 13 0.26 -16.67 -5.98
N LYS A 14 0.71 -16.67 -7.24
CA LYS A 14 0.27 -17.64 -8.26
C LYS A 14 1.11 -18.90 -8.30
N SER A 15 2.42 -18.78 -8.08
CA SER A 15 3.36 -19.90 -8.14
C SER A 15 3.44 -20.69 -6.84
N THR A 16 2.95 -20.14 -5.73
CA THR A 16 2.98 -20.76 -4.41
C THR A 16 1.62 -20.61 -3.73
N ASN A 17 1.33 -21.48 -2.76
CA ASN A 17 0.14 -21.35 -1.92
C ASN A 17 0.40 -20.48 -0.66
N GLN A 18 1.43 -19.62 -0.70
CA GLN A 18 1.81 -18.77 0.43
C GLN A 18 1.12 -17.41 0.35
N LYS A 19 0.70 -16.91 1.50
CA LYS A 19 0.17 -15.55 1.62
C LYS A 19 1.34 -14.55 1.53
N VAL A 20 1.35 -13.74 0.48
CA VAL A 20 2.40 -12.74 0.27
C VAL A 20 2.01 -11.42 0.91
N VAL A 21 2.95 -10.79 1.62
CA VAL A 21 2.83 -9.43 2.13
C VAL A 21 3.73 -8.50 1.30
N ALA A 22 3.15 -7.49 0.67
CA ALA A 22 3.86 -6.53 -0.16
C ALA A 22 3.81 -5.14 0.48
N LEU A 23 4.96 -4.47 0.58
CA LEU A 23 5.08 -3.10 1.09
C LEU A 23 5.30 -2.14 -0.08
N ILE A 24 4.55 -1.03 -0.10
CA ILE A 24 4.68 -0.01 -1.14
C ILE A 24 4.49 1.39 -0.54
N GLY A 25 5.27 2.37 -1.00
CA GLY A 25 5.05 3.78 -0.65
C GLY A 25 4.03 4.44 -1.59
N ASP A 26 3.35 5.47 -1.11
CA ASP A 26 2.45 6.34 -1.89
C ASP A 26 3.04 6.78 -3.24
N GLY A 27 4.24 7.37 -3.26
CA GLY A 27 4.87 7.85 -4.49
C GLY A 27 5.04 6.74 -5.54
N THR A 28 5.49 5.57 -5.10
CA THR A 28 5.63 4.39 -5.97
C THR A 28 4.28 3.86 -6.43
N PHE A 29 3.28 3.86 -5.55
CA PHE A 29 1.93 3.43 -5.86
C PHE A 29 1.35 4.23 -7.02
N PHE A 30 1.41 5.57 -6.93
CA PHE A 30 0.94 6.45 -7.99
C PHE A 30 1.78 6.39 -9.26
N HIS A 31 3.11 6.24 -9.14
CA HIS A 31 3.99 6.20 -10.30
C HIS A 31 3.80 4.93 -11.15
N SER A 32 3.64 3.77 -10.51
CA SER A 32 3.63 2.49 -11.23
C SER A 32 2.96 1.32 -10.48
N GLY A 33 2.45 1.55 -9.27
CA GLY A 33 1.76 0.51 -8.51
C GLY A 33 0.32 0.26 -8.96
N ILE A 34 -0.37 1.27 -9.50
CA ILE A 34 -1.78 1.16 -9.93
C ILE A 34 -1.95 0.09 -11.03
N SER A 35 -1.09 0.10 -12.05
CA SER A 35 -1.15 -0.90 -13.13
C SER A 35 -0.90 -2.32 -12.62
N ALA A 36 0.03 -2.49 -11.67
CA ALA A 36 0.26 -3.78 -11.01
C ALA A 36 -0.93 -4.22 -10.15
N LEU A 37 -1.60 -3.28 -9.47
CA LEU A 37 -2.80 -3.57 -8.67
C LEU A 37 -3.96 -4.07 -9.54
N ILE A 38 -4.22 -3.41 -10.67
CA ILE A 38 -5.24 -3.85 -11.63
C ILE A 38 -4.97 -5.29 -12.07
N ASN A 39 -3.71 -5.63 -12.34
CA ASN A 39 -3.33 -6.98 -12.74
C ASN A 39 -3.56 -8.00 -11.61
N ILE A 40 -3.26 -7.65 -10.35
CA ILE A 40 -3.52 -8.49 -9.18
C ILE A 40 -5.02 -8.79 -9.04
N VAL A 41 -5.85 -7.75 -9.15
CA VAL A 41 -7.32 -7.87 -9.06
C VAL A 41 -7.86 -8.72 -10.21
N TYR A 42 -7.48 -8.40 -11.45
CA TYR A 42 -7.93 -9.12 -12.65
C TYR A 42 -7.61 -10.61 -12.58
N ASN A 43 -6.38 -10.95 -12.17
CA ASN A 43 -5.94 -12.34 -12.07
C ASN A 43 -6.38 -13.03 -10.77
N LYS A 44 -7.15 -12.37 -9.89
CA LYS A 44 -7.62 -12.91 -8.61
C LYS A 44 -6.46 -13.47 -7.75
N SER A 45 -5.38 -12.71 -7.66
CA SER A 45 -4.34 -12.98 -6.67
C SER A 45 -4.74 -12.44 -5.31
N ASN A 46 -4.12 -12.97 -4.26
CA ASN A 46 -4.53 -12.70 -2.89
C ASN A 46 -3.45 -12.08 -1.98
N PRO A 47 -2.57 -11.17 -2.46
CA PRO A 47 -1.58 -10.59 -1.58
C PRO A 47 -2.22 -9.63 -0.56
N LEU A 48 -1.57 -9.50 0.59
CA LEU A 48 -1.79 -8.41 1.52
C LEU A 48 -0.84 -7.26 1.15
N ILE A 49 -1.40 -6.15 0.70
CA ILE A 49 -0.63 -4.96 0.35
C ILE A 49 -0.68 -3.99 1.53
N VAL A 50 0.48 -3.54 1.99
CA VAL A 50 0.62 -2.50 3.01
C VAL A 50 1.20 -1.26 2.34
N LEU A 51 0.36 -0.23 2.24
CA LEU A 51 0.70 1.04 1.62
C LEU A 51 1.09 2.06 2.68
N LEU A 52 2.29 2.61 2.56
CA LEU A 52 2.82 3.64 3.44
C LEU A 52 2.52 5.01 2.83
N ASP A 53 1.48 5.68 3.32
CA ASP A 53 1.04 6.99 2.85
C ASP A 53 1.63 8.10 3.71
N ASN A 54 2.77 8.61 3.25
CA ASN A 54 3.49 9.71 3.90
C ASN A 54 3.20 11.08 3.28
N ARG A 55 2.30 11.15 2.28
CA ARG A 55 1.94 12.35 1.48
C ARG A 55 3.11 13.01 0.73
N ILE A 56 4.25 12.32 0.64
CA ILE A 56 5.49 12.85 0.06
C ILE A 56 6.46 11.73 -0.30
N THR A 57 7.21 11.91 -1.38
CA THR A 57 8.29 10.98 -1.75
C THR A 57 9.54 11.30 -0.92
N ALA A 58 9.58 10.77 0.30
CA ALA A 58 10.63 11.10 1.27
C ALA A 58 12.04 10.69 0.82
N MET A 59 12.19 9.49 0.24
CA MET A 59 13.50 8.91 -0.10
C MET A 59 14.29 9.71 -1.14
N THR A 60 13.63 10.45 -2.04
CA THR A 60 14.28 11.21 -3.13
C THR A 60 14.43 12.70 -2.81
N GLY A 61 14.42 13.06 -1.53
CA GLY A 61 14.56 14.44 -1.10
C GLY A 61 13.22 15.19 -0.94
N HIS A 62 12.16 14.48 -0.52
CA HIS A 62 10.86 15.07 -0.21
C HIS A 62 10.17 15.71 -1.42
N GLN A 63 10.24 15.04 -2.57
CA GLN A 63 9.52 15.48 -3.76
C GLN A 63 8.01 15.33 -3.58
N GLU A 64 7.26 16.26 -4.15
CA GLU A 64 5.80 16.14 -4.21
C GLU A 64 5.39 14.93 -5.05
N ASN A 65 4.26 14.33 -4.69
CA ASN A 65 3.67 13.23 -5.44
C ASN A 65 2.14 13.39 -5.48
N PRO A 66 1.44 12.64 -6.34
CA PRO A 66 -0.02 12.73 -6.46
C PRO A 66 -0.79 12.43 -5.17
N GLY A 67 -0.16 11.80 -4.17
CA GLY A 67 -0.71 11.56 -2.84
C GLY A 67 -1.04 12.84 -2.06
N LYS A 68 -0.64 14.03 -2.52
CA LYS A 68 -1.14 15.30 -1.96
C LYS A 68 -2.61 15.57 -2.24
N ILE A 69 -3.12 15.13 -3.39
CA ILE A 69 -4.49 15.44 -3.85
C ILE A 69 -5.36 14.19 -4.02
N LEU A 70 -4.74 13.03 -4.22
CA LEU A 70 -5.44 11.76 -4.40
C LEU A 70 -5.29 10.88 -3.16
N LEU A 71 -6.32 10.07 -2.91
CA LEU A 71 -6.34 9.07 -1.84
C LEU A 71 -6.07 7.68 -2.45
N PRO A 72 -4.99 6.98 -2.03
CA PRO A 72 -4.68 5.65 -2.55
C PRO A 72 -5.81 4.63 -2.37
N GLU A 73 -6.56 4.71 -1.28
CA GLU A 73 -7.70 3.84 -0.98
C GLU A 73 -8.86 3.98 -1.98
N GLU A 74 -9.15 5.19 -2.46
CA GLU A 74 -10.23 5.44 -3.41
C GLU A 74 -9.88 4.86 -4.78
N ILE A 75 -8.61 5.02 -5.19
CA ILE A 75 -8.11 4.44 -6.43
C ILE A 75 -8.10 2.93 -6.34
N ALA A 76 -7.60 2.37 -5.23
CA ALA A 76 -7.59 0.93 -5.04
C ALA A 76 -9.00 0.32 -5.03
N SER A 77 -9.96 1.01 -4.40
CA SER A 77 -11.38 0.62 -4.44
C SER A 77 -11.92 0.64 -5.86
N SER A 78 -11.63 1.71 -6.63
CA SER A 78 -12.02 1.84 -8.04
C SER A 78 -11.36 0.78 -8.93
N CYS A 79 -10.17 0.30 -8.59
CA CYS A 79 -9.51 -0.82 -9.27
C CYS A 79 -10.09 -2.20 -8.89
N GLY A 80 -11.04 -2.27 -7.95
CA GLY A 80 -11.75 -3.50 -7.58
C GLY A 80 -11.25 -4.18 -6.30
N VAL A 81 -10.41 -3.53 -5.49
CA VAL A 81 -10.03 -4.05 -4.17
C VAL A 81 -11.21 -3.89 -3.19
N LYS A 82 -11.73 -5.00 -2.67
CA LYS A 82 -12.86 -4.99 -1.73
C LYS A 82 -12.47 -4.80 -0.28
N HIS A 83 -11.27 -5.27 0.08
CA HIS A 83 -10.80 -5.24 1.46
C HIS A 83 -9.77 -4.13 1.63
N ILE A 84 -10.23 -2.99 2.12
CA ILE A 84 -9.38 -1.83 2.35
C ILE A 84 -9.56 -1.36 3.79
N LYS A 85 -8.46 -1.08 4.48
CA LYS A 85 -8.47 -0.43 5.80
C LYS A 85 -7.44 0.68 5.85
N VAL A 86 -7.86 1.85 6.31
CA VAL A 86 -6.99 3.01 6.52
C VAL A 86 -6.78 3.14 8.02
N LEU A 87 -5.52 3.27 8.46
CA LEU A 87 -5.16 3.40 9.88
C LEU A 87 -3.92 4.28 10.06
N ASP A 88 -3.70 4.76 11.29
CA ASP A 88 -2.44 5.38 11.68
C ASP A 88 -1.48 4.31 12.24
N PRO A 89 -0.26 4.15 11.67
CA PRO A 89 0.71 3.16 12.12
C PRO A 89 1.20 3.34 13.58
N VAL A 90 0.92 4.47 14.24
CA VAL A 90 1.19 4.65 15.68
C VAL A 90 0.36 3.70 16.52
N ASN A 91 -0.87 3.41 16.09
CA ASN A 91 -1.75 2.49 16.79
C ASN A 91 -1.34 1.04 16.51
N LYS A 92 -0.27 0.59 17.18
CA LYS A 92 0.33 -0.73 16.97
C LYS A 92 -0.67 -1.87 17.14
N LYS A 93 -1.57 -1.77 18.13
CA LYS A 93 -2.61 -2.78 18.36
C LYS A 93 -3.54 -2.91 17.16
N GLU A 94 -4.07 -1.78 16.69
CA GLU A 94 -4.95 -1.77 15.52
C GLU A 94 -4.25 -2.28 14.26
N LEU A 95 -2.97 -1.92 14.05
CA LEU A 95 -2.19 -2.43 12.93
C LEU A 95 -2.00 -3.95 13.02
N GLU A 96 -1.59 -4.47 14.17
CA GLU A 96 -1.40 -5.91 14.39
C GLU A 96 -2.70 -6.70 14.18
N ASP A 97 -3.81 -6.21 14.71
CA ASP A 97 -5.12 -6.85 14.57
C ASP A 97 -5.59 -6.83 13.11
N SER A 98 -5.39 -5.70 12.42
CA SER A 98 -5.75 -5.56 11.00
C SER A 98 -4.91 -6.48 10.12
N VAL A 99 -3.61 -6.62 10.39
CA VAL A 99 -2.74 -7.54 9.65
C VAL A 99 -3.21 -8.98 9.87
N LYS A 100 -3.50 -9.40 11.11
CA LYS A 100 -4.00 -10.76 11.40
C LYS A 100 -5.32 -11.04 10.68
N GLU A 101 -6.26 -10.09 10.71
CA GLU A 101 -7.54 -10.20 10.01
C GLU A 101 -7.34 -10.33 8.49
N PHE A 102 -6.49 -9.51 7.90
CA PHE A 102 -6.31 -9.44 6.46
C PHE A 102 -5.45 -10.58 5.89
N LEU A 103 -4.61 -11.20 6.72
CA LEU A 103 -3.87 -12.40 6.36
C LEU A 103 -4.80 -13.60 6.11
N GLN A 104 -5.95 -13.66 6.77
CA GLN A 104 -6.93 -14.74 6.61
C GLN A 104 -7.83 -14.58 5.38
N LYS A 105 -7.81 -13.41 4.72
CA LYS A 105 -8.65 -13.15 3.54
C LYS A 105 -8.09 -13.86 2.31
N GLU A 106 -8.97 -14.45 1.51
CA GLU A 106 -8.60 -15.15 0.28
C GLU A 106 -8.52 -14.23 -0.95
N GLU A 107 -8.96 -12.98 -0.83
CA GLU A 107 -8.87 -11.97 -1.88
C GLU A 107 -7.74 -10.96 -1.61
N VAL A 108 -7.36 -10.19 -2.64
CA VAL A 108 -6.43 -9.07 -2.49
C VAL A 108 -6.94 -8.11 -1.43
N SER A 109 -6.04 -7.70 -0.53
CA SER A 109 -6.38 -6.82 0.58
C SER A 109 -5.35 -5.70 0.69
N LEU A 110 -5.80 -4.51 1.10
CA LEU A 110 -4.99 -3.31 1.21
C LEU A 110 -5.12 -2.68 2.60
N ILE A 111 -3.99 -2.46 3.27
CA ILE A 111 -3.90 -1.64 4.48
C ILE A 111 -3.16 -0.36 4.12
N VAL A 112 -3.80 0.79 4.29
CA VAL A 112 -3.19 2.12 4.10
C VAL A 112 -2.77 2.64 5.47
N CYS A 113 -1.46 2.62 5.72
CA CYS A 113 -0.85 3.24 6.88
C CYS A 113 -0.59 4.71 6.58
N ARG A 114 -1.51 5.58 6.99
CA ARG A 114 -1.44 7.02 6.71
C ARG A 114 -0.80 7.76 7.87
N ARG A 115 0.32 8.44 7.60
CA ARG A 115 0.92 9.38 8.56
C ARG A 115 1.87 10.35 7.88
N ILE A 116 1.79 11.64 8.22
CA ILE A 116 2.73 12.63 7.70
C ILE A 116 4.18 12.22 8.00
N CYS A 117 5.08 12.42 7.03
CA CYS A 117 6.50 12.13 7.21
C CYS A 117 7.07 12.88 8.42
N ALA A 118 7.68 12.14 9.36
CA ALA A 118 8.24 12.72 10.59
C ALA A 118 9.30 13.80 10.32
N LEU A 119 10.11 13.64 9.27
CA LEU A 119 11.11 14.62 8.86
C LEU A 119 10.48 15.91 8.30
N LEU A 120 9.39 15.77 7.54
CA LEU A 120 8.63 16.91 7.04
C LEU A 120 7.92 17.64 8.19
N ALA A 121 7.29 16.90 9.11
CA ALA A 121 6.64 17.46 10.29
C ALA A 121 7.64 18.26 11.15
N LYS A 122 8.87 17.77 11.32
CA LYS A 122 9.93 18.49 12.04
C LYS A 122 10.37 19.78 11.34
N ARG A 123 10.36 19.82 10.00
CA ARG A 123 10.70 21.02 9.20
C ARG A 123 9.58 22.06 9.15
N GLN A 124 8.32 21.66 9.32
CA GLN A 124 7.18 22.59 9.33
C GLN A 124 6.95 23.23 10.71
N ASN A 125 7.38 22.55 11.78
CA ASN A 125 7.22 22.99 13.16
C ASN A 125 8.47 23.69 13.75
N GLY A 126 9.51 23.93 12.93
CA GLY A 126 10.73 24.63 13.32
C GLY A 126 11.00 25.80 12.40
#